data_AF-A0A327NSF1-F1
#
_entry.id   AF-A0A327NSF1-F1
#
_cell.length_a   1.000
_cell.length_b   1.000
_cell.length_c   1.000
_cell.angle_alpha   90.00
_cell.angle_beta   90.00
_cell.angle_gamma   90.00
#
_symmetry.space_group_name_H-M   'P 1'
#
loop_
_entity.id
_entity.type
_entity.pdbx_description
1 polymer ?
#
loop_
_entity_poly.entity_id
_entity_poly.type
_entity_poly.pdbx_seq_one_letter_code
_entity_poly.pdbx_strand_id
1 'polypeptide(L)'
;MFVDAIERVDLFTRPLHSIVRLYGHDGIVPGTATLFFVNQEGYAITCKHVADLVAQADAIFHNYQEFQGARRNVLKEKNAAYLISQLETKFKLSIDTIIRIRNNFVGCVDQFQQLHIERHPTQDLALLRFEGYNRLLYRSHATFLGDSSRIKPGRSLCRLGYPFPEFTNFRYNPSIDDIEWNTSGRTSSPSFPIDGIVTRLVGDANGITGIELSTPGLRGQSGGPLFDTNGLIYGMQSVTSHLHLGFDIEDHEVLVNGRKRRVSNYPFLNVGKCVHVDVIKAFLREKGVTFYEG
;
A
#
# COMPACT_ATOMS: atom_id res chain seq x y z
N MET A 1 15.53 -20.86 -3.79
CA MET A 1 14.41 -21.43 -2.99
C MET A 1 13.05 -20.92 -3.47
N PHE A 2 12.84 -19.60 -3.61
CA PHE A 2 11.53 -19.03 -3.99
C PHE A 2 11.33 -18.69 -5.47
N VAL A 3 12.27 -19.02 -6.37
CA VAL A 3 12.23 -18.59 -7.79
C VAL A 3 10.91 -19.00 -8.45
N ASP A 4 10.60 -20.29 -8.47
CA ASP A 4 9.37 -20.81 -9.08
C ASP A 4 8.10 -20.34 -8.34
N ALA A 5 8.20 -20.04 -7.04
CA ALA A 5 7.09 -19.51 -6.26
C ALA A 5 6.79 -18.06 -6.66
N ILE A 6 7.83 -17.24 -6.85
CA ILE A 6 7.71 -15.86 -7.30
C ILE A 6 7.11 -15.82 -8.70
N GLU A 7 7.57 -16.66 -9.63
CA GLU A 7 7.01 -16.74 -10.98
C GLU A 7 5.50 -17.06 -10.96
N ARG A 8 5.07 -17.97 -10.08
CA ARG A 8 3.64 -18.31 -9.91
C ARG A 8 2.84 -17.16 -9.29
N VAL A 9 3.37 -16.57 -8.23
CA VAL A 9 2.70 -15.51 -7.46
C VAL A 9 2.60 -14.21 -8.26
N ASP A 10 3.59 -13.90 -9.10
CA ASP A 10 3.59 -12.74 -9.99
C ASP A 10 2.49 -12.84 -11.05
N LEU A 11 1.94 -14.02 -11.37
CA LEU A 11 0.84 -14.13 -12.33
C LEU A 11 -0.46 -13.45 -11.88
N PHE A 12 -0.64 -13.28 -10.56
CA PHE A 12 -1.85 -12.73 -9.95
C PHE A 12 -1.60 -11.59 -8.96
N THR A 13 -0.34 -11.20 -8.75
CA THR A 13 0.03 -10.04 -7.93
C THR A 13 0.20 -8.83 -8.84
N ARG A 14 -0.38 -7.68 -8.50
CA ARG A 14 -0.35 -6.49 -9.36
C ARG A 14 -0.02 -5.20 -8.59
N PRO A 15 0.71 -4.27 -9.21
CA PRO A 15 0.93 -2.96 -8.61
C PRO A 15 -0.33 -2.08 -8.71
N LEU A 16 -0.55 -1.32 -7.66
CA LEU A 16 -1.42 -0.15 -7.67
C LEU A 16 -0.53 1.09 -7.65
N HIS A 17 -0.50 1.84 -8.75
CA HIS A 17 0.23 3.10 -8.82
C HIS A 17 -0.68 4.24 -8.37
N SER A 18 -0.11 5.18 -7.63
CA SER A 18 -0.77 6.43 -7.28
C SER A 18 0.13 7.62 -7.59
N ILE A 19 -0.46 8.72 -8.01
CA ILE A 19 0.21 10.03 -8.06
C ILE A 19 -0.56 11.00 -7.20
N VAL A 20 0.18 11.73 -6.38
CA VAL A 20 -0.38 12.62 -5.37
C VAL A 20 0.10 14.05 -5.62
N ARG A 21 -0.84 15.00 -5.54
CA ARG A 21 -0.53 16.43 -5.48
C ARG A 21 -0.79 16.93 -4.06
N LEU A 22 0.15 17.71 -3.55
CA LEU A 22 0.09 18.31 -2.22
C LEU A 22 -0.22 19.80 -2.32
N TYR A 23 -0.96 20.32 -1.34
CA TYR A 23 -1.21 21.75 -1.20
C TYR A 23 0.09 22.49 -0.88
N GLY A 24 0.31 23.63 -1.55
CA GLY A 24 1.51 24.44 -1.37
C GLY A 24 2.73 23.99 -2.20
N HIS A 25 2.60 22.94 -3.02
CA HIS A 25 3.68 22.41 -3.86
C HIS A 25 3.23 22.13 -5.29
N ASP A 26 4.15 22.33 -6.24
CA ASP A 26 3.97 21.92 -7.64
C ASP A 26 4.50 20.49 -7.91
N GLY A 27 5.13 19.89 -6.91
CA GLY A 27 5.67 18.53 -6.98
C GLY A 27 4.58 17.47 -7.01
N ILE A 28 4.84 16.39 -7.75
CA ILE A 28 4.02 15.18 -7.77
C ILE A 28 4.76 14.10 -6.98
N VAL A 29 4.06 13.51 -6.02
CA VAL A 29 4.60 12.40 -5.22
C VAL A 29 4.07 11.10 -5.81
N PRO A 30 4.92 10.27 -6.43
CA PRO A 30 4.49 8.94 -6.87
C PRO A 30 4.43 7.98 -5.69
N GLY A 31 3.46 7.08 -5.71
CA GLY A 31 3.25 6.05 -4.73
C GLY A 31 2.98 4.70 -5.40
N THR A 32 3.33 3.64 -4.68
CA THR A 32 2.94 2.27 -5.03
C THR A 32 2.27 1.59 -3.84
N ALA A 33 1.40 0.66 -4.16
CA ALA A 33 0.89 -0.36 -3.26
C ALA A 33 0.76 -1.67 -4.05
N THR A 34 0.39 -2.76 -3.37
CA THR A 34 0.22 -4.06 -4.00
C THR A 34 -1.20 -4.57 -3.75
N LEU A 35 -1.76 -5.28 -4.72
CA LEU A 35 -2.95 -6.09 -4.57
C LEU A 35 -2.70 -7.44 -5.23
N PHE A 36 -3.48 -8.46 -4.87
CA PHE A 36 -3.42 -9.74 -5.56
C PHE A 36 -4.80 -10.38 -5.74
N PHE A 37 -4.98 -11.07 -6.86
CA PHE A 37 -6.26 -11.64 -7.28
C PHE A 37 -6.53 -12.98 -6.63
N VAL A 38 -7.75 -13.17 -6.15
CA VAL A 38 -8.19 -14.39 -5.42
C VAL A 38 -8.96 -15.37 -6.31
N ASN A 39 -9.45 -14.91 -7.45
CA ASN A 39 -10.17 -15.72 -8.45
C ASN A 39 -10.09 -15.10 -9.86
N GLN A 40 -10.83 -15.67 -10.82
CA GLN A 40 -10.93 -15.28 -12.22
C GLN A 40 -12.11 -14.33 -12.50
N GLU A 41 -12.70 -13.72 -11.47
CA GLU A 41 -13.89 -12.87 -11.60
C GLU A 41 -13.58 -11.39 -11.32
N GLY A 42 -12.30 -11.03 -11.24
CA GLY A 42 -11.86 -9.67 -10.94
C GLY A 42 -11.94 -9.31 -9.46
N TYR A 43 -11.91 -10.29 -8.55
CA TYR A 43 -11.75 -10.04 -7.12
C TYR A 43 -10.28 -10.02 -6.73
N ALA A 44 -9.88 -8.95 -6.05
CA ALA A 44 -8.54 -8.81 -5.49
C ALA A 44 -8.60 -8.38 -4.03
N ILE A 45 -7.55 -8.68 -3.27
CA ILE A 45 -7.39 -8.17 -1.92
C ILE A 45 -6.17 -7.27 -1.81
N THR A 46 -6.25 -6.33 -0.88
CA THR A 46 -5.16 -5.42 -0.50
C THR A 46 -5.37 -4.98 0.95
N CYS A 47 -4.50 -4.10 1.46
CA CYS A 47 -4.69 -3.51 2.77
C CYS A 47 -5.86 -2.52 2.81
N LYS A 48 -6.54 -2.45 3.95
CA LYS A 48 -7.63 -1.50 4.19
C LYS A 48 -7.15 -0.06 4.00
N HIS A 49 -5.98 0.29 4.54
CA HIS A 49 -5.44 1.66 4.38
C HIS A 49 -5.12 2.02 2.91
N VAL A 50 -4.78 1.04 2.08
CA VAL A 50 -4.57 1.25 0.63
C VAL A 50 -5.92 1.51 -0.04
N ALA A 51 -6.91 0.67 0.24
CA ALA A 51 -8.26 0.83 -0.31
C ALA A 51 -8.96 2.12 0.15
N ASP A 52 -8.66 2.59 1.37
CA ASP A 52 -9.14 3.87 1.89
C ASP A 52 -8.64 5.05 1.09
N LEU A 53 -7.35 5.09 0.74
CA LEU A 53 -6.80 6.13 -0.12
C LEU A 53 -7.42 6.12 -1.52
N VAL A 54 -7.70 4.93 -2.06
CA VAL A 54 -8.42 4.81 -3.34
C VAL A 54 -9.82 5.41 -3.25
N ALA A 55 -10.59 5.02 -2.22
CA ALA A 55 -11.98 5.46 -2.07
C ALA A 55 -12.12 6.96 -1.77
N GLN A 56 -11.13 7.57 -1.09
CA GLN A 56 -11.17 8.98 -0.71
C GLN A 56 -10.72 9.93 -1.83
N ALA A 57 -10.15 9.42 -2.93
CA ALA A 57 -9.53 10.22 -3.97
C ALA A 57 -10.46 11.31 -4.55
N ASP A 58 -11.71 10.97 -4.83
CA ASP A 58 -12.69 11.90 -5.40
C ASP A 58 -13.16 12.94 -4.38
N ALA A 59 -13.42 12.51 -3.13
CA ALA A 59 -13.83 13.42 -2.05
C ALA A 59 -12.73 14.46 -1.74
N ILE A 60 -11.47 14.02 -1.72
CA ILE A 60 -10.32 14.91 -1.54
C ILE A 60 -10.26 15.95 -2.66
N PHE A 61 -10.38 15.52 -3.92
CA PHE A 61 -10.33 16.44 -5.05
C PHE A 61 -11.51 17.40 -5.05
N HIS A 62 -12.70 16.91 -4.73
CA HIS A 62 -13.90 17.73 -4.64
C HIS A 62 -13.75 18.84 -3.60
N ASN A 63 -13.27 18.51 -2.38
CA ASN A 63 -12.98 19.50 -1.34
C ASN A 63 -12.00 20.58 -1.83
N TYR A 64 -10.97 20.18 -2.58
CA TYR A 64 -10.02 21.13 -3.17
C TYR A 64 -10.64 21.99 -4.28
N GLN A 65 -11.51 21.43 -5.12
CA GLN A 65 -12.22 22.18 -6.17
C GLN A 65 -13.17 23.23 -5.56
N GLU A 66 -13.86 22.89 -4.48
CA GLU A 66 -14.70 23.83 -3.73
C GLU A 66 -13.86 24.96 -3.11
N PHE A 67 -12.72 24.63 -2.48
CA PHE A 67 -11.77 25.62 -2.00
C PHE A 67 -11.32 26.56 -3.12
N GLN A 68 -10.95 26.02 -4.28
CA GLN A 68 -10.55 26.81 -5.44
C GLN A 68 -11.66 27.73 -5.96
N GLY A 69 -12.90 27.25 -5.96
CA GLY A 69 -14.08 28.05 -6.27
C GLY A 69 -14.23 29.24 -5.32
N ALA A 70 -14.16 28.98 -4.01
CA ALA A 70 -14.25 30.03 -2.99
C ALA A 70 -13.07 31.02 -3.07
N ARG A 71 -11.85 30.51 -3.31
CA ARG A 71 -10.64 31.31 -3.45
C ARG A 71 -10.75 32.33 -4.58
N ARG A 72 -11.29 31.94 -5.74
CA ARG A 72 -11.46 32.84 -6.90
C ARG A 72 -12.30 34.09 -6.57
N ASN A 73 -13.28 33.95 -5.69
CA ASN A 73 -14.17 35.05 -5.32
C ASN A 73 -13.48 36.10 -4.45
N VAL A 74 -12.48 35.69 -3.64
CA VAL A 74 -11.80 36.58 -2.69
C VAL A 74 -10.49 37.19 -3.24
N LEU A 75 -9.98 36.70 -4.38
CA LEU A 75 -8.70 37.15 -4.96
C LEU A 75 -8.66 38.64 -5.32
N LYS A 76 -9.81 39.25 -5.58
CA LYS A 76 -9.90 40.67 -5.95
C LYS A 76 -10.03 41.61 -4.74
N GLU A 77 -10.19 41.06 -3.54
CA GLU A 77 -10.40 41.83 -2.32
C GLU A 77 -9.08 42.39 -1.78
N LYS A 78 -9.15 43.58 -1.14
CA LYS A 78 -7.96 44.22 -0.55
C LYS A 78 -7.31 43.40 0.57
N ASN A 79 -8.09 42.58 1.26
CA ASN A 79 -7.65 41.68 2.33
C ASN A 79 -7.59 40.20 1.89
N ALA A 80 -7.36 39.94 0.60
CA ALA A 80 -7.35 38.60 0.02
C ALA A 80 -6.52 37.58 0.82
N ALA A 81 -5.31 37.93 1.28
CA ALA A 81 -4.45 37.01 2.03
C ALA A 81 -5.11 36.52 3.34
N TYR A 82 -5.77 37.41 4.09
CA TYR A 82 -6.50 37.04 5.30
C TYR A 82 -7.72 36.15 4.98
N LEU A 83 -8.48 36.50 3.94
CA LEU A 83 -9.64 35.71 3.51
C LEU A 83 -9.24 34.32 3.03
N ILE A 84 -8.12 34.19 2.32
CA ILE A 84 -7.58 32.89 1.88
C ILE A 84 -7.18 32.06 3.10
N SER A 85 -6.53 32.62 4.10
CA SER A 85 -6.17 31.90 5.33
C SER A 85 -7.41 31.38 6.10
N GLN A 86 -8.51 32.15 6.11
CA GLN A 86 -9.78 31.68 6.66
C GLN A 86 -10.38 30.53 5.84
N LEU A 87 -10.26 30.56 4.51
CA LEU A 87 -10.67 29.46 3.64
C LEU A 87 -9.81 28.22 3.87
N GLU A 88 -8.49 28.35 3.97
CA GLU A 88 -7.58 27.24 4.27
C GLU A 88 -7.98 26.55 5.59
N THR A 89 -8.31 27.32 6.62
CA THR A 89 -8.82 26.79 7.89
C THR A 89 -10.15 26.06 7.70
N LYS A 90 -11.10 26.66 6.96
CA LYS A 90 -12.42 26.06 6.69
C LYS A 90 -12.33 24.73 5.94
N PHE A 91 -11.46 24.67 4.93
CA PHE A 91 -11.27 23.49 4.08
C PHE A 91 -10.21 22.51 4.61
N LYS A 92 -9.64 22.79 5.79
CA LYS A 92 -8.60 22.00 6.46
C LYS A 92 -7.37 21.77 5.57
N LEU A 93 -6.96 22.83 4.85
CA LEU A 93 -5.78 22.81 4.01
C LEU A 93 -4.62 23.45 4.75
N SER A 94 -3.55 22.68 4.93
CA SER A 94 -2.22 23.15 5.30
C SER A 94 -1.23 22.77 4.21
N ILE A 95 0.00 23.30 4.31
CA ILE A 95 1.11 22.76 3.52
C ILE A 95 1.18 21.24 3.68
N ASP A 96 1.54 20.54 2.60
CA ASP A 96 1.57 19.06 2.51
C ASP A 96 0.21 18.35 2.62
N THR A 97 -0.92 19.07 2.71
CA THR A 97 -2.24 18.42 2.65
C THR A 97 -2.47 17.82 1.28
N ILE A 98 -2.90 16.56 1.22
CA ILE A 98 -3.23 15.90 -0.05
C ILE A 98 -4.46 16.57 -0.65
N ILE A 99 -4.34 17.06 -1.89
CA ILE A 99 -5.43 17.74 -2.62
C ILE A 99 -5.86 16.98 -3.87
N ARG A 100 -5.05 16.01 -4.31
CA ARG A 100 -5.37 15.15 -5.45
C ARG A 100 -4.68 13.82 -5.32
N ILE A 101 -5.42 12.76 -5.61
CA ILE A 101 -4.90 11.40 -5.80
C ILE A 101 -5.43 10.92 -7.15
N ARG A 102 -4.56 10.38 -8.01
CA ARG A 102 -4.98 9.57 -9.15
C ARG A 102 -4.38 8.19 -9.02
N ASN A 103 -5.22 7.17 -9.18
CA ASN A 103 -4.85 5.78 -9.07
C ASN A 103 -4.77 5.14 -10.47
N ASN A 104 -3.92 4.13 -10.61
CA ASN A 104 -3.81 3.30 -11.80
C ASN A 104 -3.60 1.83 -11.41
N PHE A 105 -4.54 0.97 -11.81
CA PHE A 105 -4.57 -0.46 -11.51
C PHE A 105 -3.81 -1.25 -12.58
N VAL A 106 -2.49 -1.25 -12.47
CA VAL A 106 -1.59 -1.74 -13.52
C VAL A 106 -1.72 -3.25 -13.70
N GLY A 107 -2.07 -3.68 -14.92
CA GLY A 107 -2.16 -5.10 -15.26
C GLY A 107 -3.28 -5.87 -14.54
N CYS A 108 -4.27 -5.16 -14.01
CA CYS A 108 -5.46 -5.73 -13.36
C CYS A 108 -6.51 -6.12 -14.39
N VAL A 109 -7.13 -5.13 -15.02
CA VAL A 109 -8.14 -5.23 -16.07
C VAL A 109 -7.87 -4.18 -17.15
N ASP A 110 -8.40 -4.36 -18.36
CA ASP A 110 -8.19 -3.44 -19.47
C ASP A 110 -8.87 -2.07 -19.27
N GLN A 111 -10.07 -2.10 -18.71
CA GLN A 111 -10.88 -0.96 -18.28
C GLN A 111 -11.87 -1.45 -17.23
N PHE A 112 -12.56 -0.56 -16.53
CA PHE A 112 -13.68 -0.94 -15.66
C PHE A 112 -14.61 0.26 -15.51
N GLN A 113 -15.89 -0.01 -15.26
CA GLN A 113 -16.90 1.03 -15.00
C GLN A 113 -17.02 1.33 -13.52
N GLN A 114 -16.90 0.31 -12.67
CA GLN A 114 -17.05 0.43 -11.23
C GLN A 114 -16.00 -0.39 -10.49
N LEU A 115 -15.60 0.12 -9.33
CA LEU A 115 -14.74 -0.57 -8.38
C LEU A 115 -15.47 -0.61 -7.04
N HIS A 116 -15.89 -1.80 -6.63
CA HIS A 116 -16.47 -2.01 -5.30
C HIS A 116 -15.37 -2.24 -4.29
N ILE A 117 -15.49 -1.61 -3.12
CA ILE A 117 -14.50 -1.67 -2.05
C ILE A 117 -15.20 -2.08 -0.76
N GLU A 118 -14.90 -3.29 -0.29
CA GLU A 118 -15.37 -3.81 0.98
C GLU A 118 -14.23 -3.91 1.97
N ARG A 119 -14.38 -3.26 3.13
CA ARG A 119 -13.35 -3.20 4.16
C ARG A 119 -13.65 -4.24 5.22
N HIS A 120 -12.60 -4.93 5.66
CA HIS A 120 -12.70 -5.69 6.88
C HIS A 120 -12.90 -4.72 8.07
N PRO A 121 -13.79 -5.03 9.04
CA PRO A 121 -14.12 -4.11 10.12
C PRO A 121 -12.91 -3.76 11.00
N THR A 122 -12.15 -4.77 11.42
CA THR A 122 -11.05 -4.61 12.40
C THR A 122 -9.65 -4.76 11.83
N GLN A 123 -9.43 -5.76 10.97
CA GLN A 123 -8.13 -6.05 10.36
C GLN A 123 -7.84 -5.14 9.16
N ASP A 124 -6.55 -4.89 8.88
CA ASP A 124 -6.09 -4.07 7.74
C ASP A 124 -6.18 -4.86 6.42
N LEU A 125 -7.40 -5.23 6.06
CA LEU A 125 -7.75 -6.03 4.89
C LEU A 125 -8.94 -5.38 4.16
N ALA A 126 -8.87 -5.34 2.83
CA ALA A 126 -9.97 -4.94 1.98
C ALA A 126 -10.07 -5.84 0.74
N LEU A 127 -11.30 -6.02 0.28
CA LEU A 127 -11.68 -6.69 -0.94
C LEU A 127 -12.05 -5.63 -1.99
N LEU A 128 -11.48 -5.78 -3.17
CA LEU A 128 -11.76 -4.99 -4.35
C LEU A 128 -12.45 -5.89 -5.39
N ARG A 129 -13.51 -5.39 -6.01
CA ARG A 129 -14.15 -6.05 -7.16
C ARG A 129 -14.25 -5.08 -8.33
N PHE A 130 -13.61 -5.44 -9.43
CA PHE A 130 -13.74 -4.70 -10.69
C PHE A 130 -15.02 -5.14 -11.41
N GLU A 131 -15.80 -4.19 -11.93
CA GLU A 131 -17.01 -4.45 -12.72
C GLU A 131 -17.02 -3.63 -14.01
N GLY A 132 -17.64 -4.18 -15.06
CA GLY A 132 -17.72 -3.53 -16.37
C GLY A 132 -16.38 -3.49 -17.12
N TYR A 133 -15.50 -4.45 -16.89
CA TYR A 133 -14.29 -4.68 -17.68
C TYR A 133 -14.55 -5.61 -18.87
N ASN A 134 -13.70 -5.55 -19.91
CA ASN A 134 -13.82 -6.46 -21.05
C ASN A 134 -12.83 -7.63 -20.95
N ARG A 135 -11.67 -7.41 -20.31
CA ARG A 135 -10.61 -8.41 -20.25
C ARG A 135 -9.77 -8.29 -18.98
N LEU A 136 -9.53 -9.44 -18.34
CA LEU A 136 -8.56 -9.59 -17.27
C LEU A 136 -7.13 -9.55 -17.82
N LEU A 137 -6.24 -8.84 -17.12
CA LEU A 137 -4.82 -8.72 -17.50
C LEU A 137 -3.89 -9.52 -16.57
N TYR A 138 -4.42 -10.03 -15.46
CA TYR A 138 -3.77 -11.06 -14.66
C TYR A 138 -4.02 -12.46 -15.23
N ARG A 139 -3.15 -13.42 -14.89
CA ARG A 139 -3.09 -14.73 -15.57
C ARG A 139 -3.41 -15.93 -14.67
N SER A 140 -3.58 -15.72 -13.37
CA SER A 140 -3.86 -16.77 -12.39
C SER A 140 -4.57 -16.19 -11.17
N HIS A 141 -4.64 -16.93 -10.06
CA HIS A 141 -5.18 -16.47 -8.79
C HIS A 141 -4.40 -17.07 -7.62
N ALA A 142 -4.61 -16.50 -6.44
CA ALA A 142 -4.09 -17.04 -5.20
C ALA A 142 -4.64 -18.43 -4.88
N THR A 143 -3.79 -19.28 -4.31
CA THR A 143 -4.17 -20.50 -3.61
C THR A 143 -3.73 -20.35 -2.16
N PHE A 144 -4.69 -20.34 -1.24
CA PHE A 144 -4.45 -20.14 0.17
C PHE A 144 -4.03 -21.43 0.86
N LEU A 145 -3.20 -21.32 1.88
CA LEU A 145 -2.86 -22.44 2.74
C LEU A 145 -4.13 -22.99 3.40
N GLY A 146 -4.41 -24.29 3.19
CA GLY A 146 -5.56 -24.96 3.78
C GLY A 146 -5.45 -25.10 5.31
N ASP A 147 -4.37 -25.74 5.77
CA ASP A 147 -4.09 -25.97 7.19
C ASP A 147 -3.11 -24.93 7.76
N SER A 148 -3.63 -24.00 8.56
CA SER A 148 -2.85 -22.93 9.19
C SER A 148 -2.01 -23.39 10.40
N SER A 149 -2.16 -24.64 10.88
CA SER A 149 -1.25 -25.20 11.91
C SER A 149 0.21 -25.27 11.43
N ARG A 150 0.39 -25.21 10.11
CA ARG A 150 1.67 -25.14 9.41
C ARG A 150 2.39 -23.80 9.59
N ILE A 151 1.75 -22.76 10.12
CA ILE A 151 2.36 -21.45 10.35
C ILE A 151 3.02 -21.45 11.73
N LYS A 152 4.33 -21.73 11.76
CA LYS A 152 5.11 -21.87 13.01
C LYS A 152 6.32 -20.95 13.01
N PRO A 153 6.75 -20.43 14.18
CA PRO A 153 8.02 -19.75 14.32
C PRO A 153 9.17 -20.54 13.69
N GLY A 154 10.09 -19.83 13.02
CA GLY A 154 11.20 -20.40 12.26
C GLY A 154 10.87 -20.80 10.82
N ARG A 155 9.59 -20.82 10.41
CA ARG A 155 9.25 -21.07 9.00
C ARG A 155 9.69 -19.92 8.11
N SER A 156 10.43 -20.23 7.05
CA SER A 156 10.80 -19.29 6.00
C SER A 156 9.63 -19.06 5.04
N LEU A 157 9.30 -17.80 4.78
CA LEU A 157 8.28 -17.36 3.84
C LEU A 157 8.81 -16.18 3.02
N CYS A 158 8.16 -15.89 1.91
CA CYS A 158 8.49 -14.77 1.02
C CYS A 158 7.29 -13.85 0.84
N ARG A 159 7.53 -12.56 0.65
CA ARG A 159 6.53 -11.57 0.25
C ARG A 159 6.87 -11.03 -1.12
N LEU A 160 5.86 -10.72 -1.91
CA LEU A 160 6.00 -10.07 -3.22
C LEU A 160 5.16 -8.79 -3.27
N GLY A 161 5.72 -7.77 -3.90
CA GLY A 161 5.06 -6.49 -4.11
C GLY A 161 5.99 -5.51 -4.81
N TYR A 162 5.61 -4.23 -4.84
CA TYR A 162 6.21 -3.24 -5.74
C TYR A 162 6.70 -2.00 -4.99
N PRO A 163 7.69 -2.11 -4.10
CA PRO A 163 8.32 -0.97 -3.46
C PRO A 163 9.11 -0.15 -4.47
N PHE A 164 9.42 1.09 -4.09
CA PHE A 164 10.18 2.04 -4.91
C PHE A 164 9.43 2.42 -6.21
N PRO A 165 8.58 3.46 -6.18
CA PRO A 165 7.89 3.95 -7.37
C PRO A 165 8.90 4.48 -8.39
N GLU A 166 9.27 3.64 -9.37
CA GLU A 166 10.18 4.01 -10.46
C GLU A 166 9.48 4.46 -11.74
N PHE A 167 8.14 4.37 -11.78
CA PHE A 167 7.35 4.83 -12.90
C PHE A 167 7.44 6.36 -13.04
N THR A 168 7.41 6.85 -14.28
CA THR A 168 7.58 8.28 -14.60
C THR A 168 6.52 8.79 -15.58
N ASN A 169 5.51 7.99 -15.88
CA ASN A 169 4.47 8.28 -16.86
C ASN A 169 3.34 9.17 -16.31
N PHE A 170 3.72 10.27 -15.68
CA PHE A 170 2.81 11.28 -15.15
C PHE A 170 3.40 12.68 -15.31
N ARG A 171 2.54 13.70 -15.23
CA ARG A 171 2.96 15.10 -15.25
C ARG A 171 1.96 15.99 -14.55
N TYR A 172 2.40 17.19 -14.22
CA TYR A 172 1.50 18.29 -13.88
C TYR A 172 1.04 18.93 -15.20
N ASN A 173 -0.24 19.24 -15.30
CA ASN A 173 -0.86 19.88 -16.45
C ASN A 173 -1.29 21.31 -16.08
N PRO A 174 -0.48 22.34 -16.43
CA PRO A 174 -0.76 23.73 -16.07
C PRO A 174 -2.04 24.28 -16.69
N SER A 175 -2.52 23.74 -17.82
CA SER A 175 -3.71 24.28 -18.49
C SER A 175 -5.00 23.98 -17.73
N ILE A 176 -5.00 22.92 -16.93
CA ILE A 176 -6.17 22.50 -16.13
C ILE A 176 -5.89 22.54 -14.62
N ASP A 177 -4.68 22.95 -14.21
CA ASP A 177 -4.24 22.97 -12.80
C ASP A 177 -4.48 21.61 -12.09
N ASP A 178 -4.10 20.51 -12.75
CA ASP A 178 -4.26 19.15 -12.24
C ASP A 178 -3.06 18.27 -12.63
N ILE A 179 -2.91 17.14 -11.96
CA ILE A 179 -1.96 16.08 -12.33
C ILE A 179 -2.64 15.10 -13.27
N GLU A 180 -1.88 14.45 -14.15
CA GLU A 180 -2.41 13.45 -15.07
C GLU A 180 -1.39 12.34 -15.37
N TRP A 181 -1.92 11.17 -15.71
CA TRP A 181 -1.14 10.11 -16.34
C TRP A 181 -0.82 10.49 -17.78
N ASN A 182 0.32 10.05 -18.28
CA ASN A 182 0.68 10.17 -19.70
C ASN A 182 1.18 8.81 -20.22
N THR A 183 1.41 8.75 -21.53
CA THR A 183 1.85 7.54 -22.24
C THR A 183 3.36 7.46 -22.44
N SER A 184 4.11 8.48 -22.00
CA SER A 184 5.55 8.60 -22.15
C SER A 184 6.28 8.21 -20.86
N GLY A 185 7.49 7.65 -20.95
CA GLY A 185 8.28 7.28 -19.78
C GLY A 185 8.01 5.86 -19.26
N ARG A 186 8.46 5.56 -18.04
CA ARG A 186 8.37 4.22 -17.47
C ARG A 186 6.99 3.98 -16.88
N THR A 187 6.34 2.90 -17.29
CA THR A 187 4.99 2.52 -16.81
C THR A 187 5.02 1.35 -15.83
N SER A 188 6.10 0.57 -15.81
CA SER A 188 6.26 -0.61 -14.96
C SER A 188 6.97 -0.28 -13.66
N SER A 189 6.55 -0.95 -12.58
CA SER A 189 7.33 -1.04 -11.33
C SER A 189 7.88 -2.46 -11.21
N PRO A 190 9.17 -2.64 -10.91
CA PRO A 190 9.73 -3.97 -10.74
C PRO A 190 9.12 -4.66 -9.52
N SER A 191 8.81 -5.96 -9.64
CA SER A 191 8.47 -6.79 -8.49
C SER A 191 9.69 -6.94 -7.59
N PHE A 192 9.50 -6.85 -6.28
CA PHE A 192 10.57 -6.99 -5.30
C PHE A 192 10.22 -8.10 -4.29
N PRO A 193 10.85 -9.28 -4.38
CA PRO A 193 10.67 -10.32 -3.38
C PRO A 193 11.46 -10.00 -2.10
N ILE A 194 10.87 -10.27 -0.94
CA ILE A 194 11.57 -10.19 0.36
C ILE A 194 11.19 -11.37 1.25
N ASP A 195 12.18 -12.18 1.59
CA ASP A 195 12.01 -13.32 2.48
C ASP A 195 12.19 -12.94 3.96
N GLY A 196 11.71 -13.81 4.84
CA GLY A 196 11.85 -13.69 6.27
C GLY A 196 11.38 -14.96 6.96
N ILE A 197 11.75 -15.13 8.23
CA ILE A 197 11.22 -16.22 9.05
C ILE A 197 10.06 -15.71 9.90
N VAL A 198 9.06 -16.55 10.12
CA VAL A 198 8.02 -16.29 11.12
C VAL A 198 8.70 -16.17 12.49
N THR A 199 8.55 -15.03 13.16
CA THR A 199 9.06 -14.83 14.53
C THR A 199 8.01 -15.26 15.55
N ARG A 200 6.77 -14.83 15.34
CA ARG A 200 5.61 -15.17 16.18
C ARG A 200 4.31 -15.01 15.42
N LEU A 201 3.26 -15.62 15.96
CA LEU A 201 1.89 -15.29 15.61
C LEU A 201 1.43 -14.10 16.47
N VAL A 202 0.65 -13.22 15.86
CA VAL A 202 0.06 -12.05 16.52
C VAL A 202 -1.44 -12.30 16.60
N GLY A 203 -2.03 -11.99 17.75
CA GLY A 203 -3.46 -12.19 17.97
C GLY A 203 -4.05 -11.11 18.87
N ASP A 204 -5.37 -11.11 18.92
CA ASP A 204 -6.17 -10.36 19.88
C ASP A 204 -7.01 -11.34 20.74
N ALA A 205 -7.97 -10.82 21.51
CA ALA A 205 -8.83 -11.64 22.36
C ALA A 205 -9.66 -12.68 21.57
N ASN A 206 -9.84 -12.50 20.26
CA ASN A 206 -10.62 -13.37 19.38
C ASN A 206 -9.76 -14.40 18.63
N GLY A 207 -8.44 -14.41 18.84
CA GLY A 207 -7.53 -15.39 18.27
C GLY A 207 -6.40 -14.79 17.44
N ILE A 208 -5.78 -15.62 16.59
CA ILE A 208 -4.65 -15.24 15.76
C ILE A 208 -5.13 -14.40 14.57
N THR A 209 -4.61 -13.19 14.47
CA THR A 209 -4.99 -12.20 13.43
C THR A 209 -3.85 -11.87 12.49
N GLY A 210 -2.61 -12.15 12.89
CA GLY A 210 -1.43 -11.81 12.09
C GLY A 210 -0.23 -12.72 12.27
N ILE A 211 0.74 -12.50 11.39
CA ILE A 211 2.02 -13.21 11.34
C ILE A 211 3.11 -12.15 11.36
N GLU A 212 4.05 -12.26 12.30
CA GLU A 212 5.23 -11.40 12.32
C GLU A 212 6.40 -12.09 11.64
N LEU A 213 7.10 -11.35 10.77
CA LEU A 213 8.33 -11.79 10.10
C LEU A 213 9.55 -11.02 10.58
N SER A 214 10.69 -11.69 10.58
CA SER A 214 11.98 -11.14 11.00
C SER A 214 12.48 -9.97 10.13
N THR A 215 11.98 -9.84 8.91
CA THR A 215 12.36 -8.78 7.96
C THR A 215 11.21 -7.78 7.79
N PRO A 216 11.50 -6.47 7.63
CA PRO A 216 10.47 -5.44 7.54
C PRO A 216 9.66 -5.55 6.26
N GLY A 217 8.45 -5.00 6.27
CA GLY A 217 7.78 -4.62 5.03
C GLY A 217 8.36 -3.31 4.49
N LEU A 218 8.32 -3.14 3.17
CA LEU A 218 8.73 -1.90 2.50
C LEU A 218 7.49 -1.11 2.06
N ARG A 219 7.57 0.22 2.00
CA ARG A 219 6.51 1.02 1.37
C ARG A 219 6.33 0.56 -0.08
N GLY A 220 5.10 0.28 -0.48
CA GLY A 220 4.77 -0.36 -1.77
C GLY A 220 4.46 -1.86 -1.68
N GLN A 221 4.82 -2.53 -0.58
CA GLN A 221 4.48 -3.94 -0.32
C GLN A 221 3.15 -4.13 0.41
N SER A 222 2.53 -3.05 0.90
CA SER A 222 1.21 -3.12 1.54
C SER A 222 0.21 -3.77 0.59
N GLY A 223 -0.42 -4.85 1.05
CA GLY A 223 -1.35 -5.68 0.28
C GLY A 223 -0.69 -6.79 -0.55
N GLY A 224 0.63 -6.96 -0.46
CA GLY A 224 1.36 -8.03 -1.14
C GLY A 224 1.16 -9.40 -0.48
N PRO A 225 1.10 -10.51 -1.26
CA PRO A 225 0.96 -11.85 -0.69
C PRO A 225 2.20 -12.28 0.09
N LEU A 226 1.97 -13.00 1.18
CA LEU A 226 2.97 -13.77 1.93
C LEU A 226 2.82 -15.26 1.56
N PHE A 227 3.88 -15.93 1.12
CA PHE A 227 3.80 -17.29 0.56
C PHE A 227 5.00 -18.18 0.88
N ASP A 228 4.82 -19.49 0.72
CA ASP A 228 5.90 -20.49 0.86
C ASP A 228 6.58 -20.83 -0.48
N THR A 229 7.49 -21.79 -0.48
CA THR A 229 8.26 -22.20 -1.67
C THR A 229 7.41 -22.81 -2.79
N ASN A 230 6.14 -23.13 -2.53
CA ASN A 230 5.19 -23.62 -3.53
C ASN A 230 4.27 -22.52 -4.06
N GLY A 231 4.36 -21.30 -3.51
CA GLY A 231 3.46 -20.19 -3.84
C GLY A 231 2.11 -20.26 -3.11
N LEU A 232 1.96 -21.12 -2.09
CA LEU A 232 0.76 -21.12 -1.25
C LEU A 232 0.73 -19.87 -0.37
N ILE A 233 -0.42 -19.20 -0.29
CA ILE A 233 -0.57 -17.94 0.44
C ILE A 233 -0.84 -18.21 1.93
N TYR A 234 0.05 -17.68 2.78
CA TYR A 234 0.03 -17.75 4.24
C TYR A 234 -0.53 -16.47 4.87
N GLY A 235 -0.59 -15.38 4.11
CA GLY A 235 -1.11 -14.10 4.59
C GLY A 235 -0.90 -12.98 3.60
N MET A 236 -1.01 -11.75 4.09
CA MET A 236 -0.82 -10.53 3.29
C MET A 236 -0.05 -9.48 4.08
N GLN A 237 1.02 -8.93 3.49
CA GLN A 237 1.82 -7.87 4.09
C GLN A 237 0.96 -6.63 4.39
N SER A 238 1.01 -6.14 5.63
CA SER A 238 0.21 -4.98 6.07
C SER A 238 1.09 -3.84 6.56
N VAL A 239 1.84 -4.03 7.64
CA VAL A 239 2.63 -2.96 8.26
C VAL A 239 4.03 -3.42 8.66
N THR A 240 4.87 -2.45 9.02
CA THR A 240 6.17 -2.68 9.66
C THR A 240 6.10 -2.18 11.10
N SER A 241 6.59 -2.96 12.05
CA SER A 241 6.78 -2.54 13.44
C SER A 241 8.24 -2.25 13.72
N HIS A 242 8.48 -1.18 14.48
CA HIS A 242 9.81 -0.71 14.86
C HIS A 242 10.00 -1.02 16.35
N LEU A 243 10.86 -1.99 16.66
CA LEU A 243 11.12 -2.46 18.02
C LEU A 243 12.41 -1.84 18.53
N HIS A 244 12.30 -1.00 19.56
CA HIS A 244 13.46 -0.44 20.24
C HIS A 244 14.24 -1.56 20.95
N LEU A 245 15.56 -1.61 20.75
CA LEU A 245 16.37 -2.73 21.25
C LEU A 245 16.87 -2.56 22.69
N GLY A 246 16.82 -1.34 23.24
CA GLY A 246 17.03 -1.08 24.67
C GLY A 246 18.50 -1.07 25.11
N PHE A 247 19.44 -1.01 24.17
CA PHE A 247 20.87 -0.85 24.44
C PHE A 247 21.38 0.43 23.77
N ASP A 248 20.86 1.56 24.24
CA ASP A 248 21.20 2.87 23.70
C ASP A 248 22.62 3.26 24.05
N ILE A 249 23.28 3.84 23.06
CA ILE A 249 24.58 4.46 23.24
C ILE A 249 24.32 5.95 23.23
N GLU A 250 24.60 6.63 24.35
CA GLU A 250 24.47 8.08 24.46
C GLU A 250 25.84 8.70 24.68
N ASP A 251 26.18 9.68 23.84
CA ASP A 251 27.35 10.53 24.02
C ASP A 251 28.68 9.76 24.21
N HIS A 252 28.80 8.62 23.53
CA HIS A 252 29.94 7.72 23.68
C HIS A 252 31.08 8.11 22.74
N GLU A 253 32.30 8.19 23.26
CA GLU A 253 33.49 8.53 22.47
C GLU A 253 33.96 7.31 21.65
N VAL A 254 33.94 7.45 20.32
CA VAL A 254 34.43 6.46 19.37
C VAL A 254 35.46 7.07 18.42
N LEU A 255 36.37 6.26 17.90
CA LEU A 255 37.34 6.69 16.90
C LEU A 255 36.75 6.51 15.49
N VAL A 256 36.44 7.61 14.80
CA VAL A 256 35.96 7.59 13.41
C VAL A 256 36.98 8.29 12.54
N ASN A 257 37.55 7.58 11.56
CA ASN A 257 38.58 8.10 10.65
C ASN A 257 39.76 8.75 11.39
N GLY A 258 40.27 8.09 12.44
CA GLY A 258 41.41 8.55 13.24
C GLY A 258 41.12 9.74 14.16
N ARG A 259 39.87 10.22 14.24
CA ARG A 259 39.46 11.32 15.13
C ARG A 259 38.48 10.81 16.17
N LYS A 260 38.68 11.22 17.43
CA LYS A 260 37.70 11.02 18.51
C LYS A 260 36.43 11.80 18.18
N ARG A 261 35.29 11.13 18.18
CA ARG A 261 33.96 11.73 18.00
C ARG A 261 33.01 11.14 19.04
N ARG A 262 32.11 11.95 19.56
CA ARG A 262 30.98 11.45 20.35
C ARG A 262 29.85 11.08 19.43
N VAL A 263 29.26 9.91 19.66
CA VAL A 263 28.14 9.39 18.89
C VAL A 263 27.03 8.95 19.83
N SER A 264 25.80 9.12 19.37
CA SER A 264 24.63 8.49 19.98
C SER A 264 23.99 7.55 18.96
N ASN A 265 23.54 6.39 19.42
CA ASN A 265 22.88 5.39 18.60
C ASN A 265 21.72 4.77 19.38
N TYR A 266 20.53 4.83 18.81
CA TYR A 266 19.28 4.27 19.34
C TYR A 266 18.81 3.17 18.39
N PRO A 267 19.22 1.92 18.59
CA PRO A 267 19.02 0.86 17.61
C PRO A 267 17.58 0.33 17.63
N PHE A 268 16.99 0.21 16.44
CA PHE A 268 15.67 -0.39 16.21
C PHE A 268 15.76 -1.64 15.33
N LEU A 269 15.00 -2.67 15.68
CA LEU A 269 14.72 -3.82 14.82
C LEU A 269 13.39 -3.61 14.10
N ASN A 270 13.40 -3.72 12.78
CA ASN A 270 12.22 -3.55 11.95
C ASN A 270 11.67 -4.92 11.53
N VAL A 271 10.45 -5.23 11.95
CA VAL A 271 9.77 -6.52 11.66
C VAL A 271 8.51 -6.29 10.85
N GLY A 272 8.22 -7.19 9.91
CA GLY A 272 7.00 -7.13 9.12
C GLY A 272 5.82 -7.77 9.84
N LYS A 273 4.63 -7.21 9.69
CA LYS A 273 3.38 -7.82 10.13
C LYS A 273 2.45 -8.05 8.95
N CYS A 274 1.96 -9.27 8.84
CA CYS A 274 1.05 -9.71 7.81
C CYS A 274 -0.30 -10.06 8.44
N VAL A 275 -1.40 -9.81 7.72
CA VAL A 275 -2.72 -10.36 8.04
C VAL A 275 -2.67 -11.87 7.83
N HIS A 276 -3.20 -12.63 8.78
CA HIS A 276 -3.18 -14.09 8.77
C HIS A 276 -4.12 -14.68 7.69
N VAL A 277 -3.74 -15.79 7.05
CA VAL A 277 -4.55 -16.43 6.00
C VAL A 277 -5.98 -16.75 6.43
N ASP A 278 -6.19 -17.21 7.66
CA ASP A 278 -7.55 -17.55 8.12
C ASP A 278 -8.47 -16.34 8.25
N VAL A 279 -7.92 -15.16 8.57
CA VAL A 279 -8.68 -13.90 8.54
C VAL A 279 -9.13 -13.61 7.11
N ILE A 280 -8.22 -13.77 6.14
CA ILE A 280 -8.52 -13.54 4.73
C ILE A 280 -9.59 -14.52 4.25
N LYS A 281 -9.42 -15.82 4.50
CA LYS A 281 -10.38 -16.86 4.11
C LYS A 281 -11.76 -16.63 4.77
N ALA A 282 -11.79 -16.28 6.05
CA ALA A 282 -13.05 -15.97 6.75
C ALA A 282 -13.77 -14.78 6.11
N PHE A 283 -13.05 -13.70 5.80
CA PHE A 283 -13.61 -12.53 5.12
C PHE A 283 -14.15 -12.87 3.73
N LEU A 284 -13.40 -13.63 2.92
CA LEU A 284 -13.86 -14.06 1.60
C LEU A 284 -15.12 -14.94 1.68
N ARG A 285 -15.20 -15.86 2.66
CA ARG A 285 -16.41 -16.67 2.90
C ARG A 285 -17.60 -15.81 3.33
N GLU A 286 -17.40 -14.85 4.24
CA GLU A 286 -18.43 -13.90 4.66
C GLU A 286 -19.01 -13.13 3.47
N LYS A 287 -18.14 -12.73 2.53
CA LYS A 287 -18.53 -11.99 1.31
C LYS A 287 -19.03 -12.88 0.16
N GLY A 288 -19.09 -14.19 0.35
CA GLY A 288 -19.51 -15.14 -0.69
C GLY A 288 -18.58 -15.17 -1.91
N VAL A 289 -17.29 -14.84 -1.72
CA VAL A 289 -16.30 -14.80 -2.81
C VAL A 289 -15.65 -16.17 -2.95
N THR A 290 -15.59 -16.68 -4.18
CA THR A 290 -14.86 -17.92 -4.49
C THR A 290 -13.35 -17.72 -4.33
N PHE A 291 -12.69 -18.67 -3.68
CA PHE A 291 -11.24 -18.77 -3.55
C PHE A 291 -10.80 -20.24 -3.45
N TYR A 292 -9.50 -20.48 -3.47
CA TYR A 292 -8.91 -21.82 -3.58
C TYR A 292 -7.96 -22.10 -2.41
N GLU A 293 -7.92 -23.35 -1.95
CA GLU A 293 -7.06 -23.82 -0.86
C GLU A 293 -6.17 -24.99 -1.32
N GLY A 294 -4.98 -25.14 -0.73
CA GLY A 294 -4.01 -26.21 -1.02
C GLY A 294 -3.02 -26.50 0.10
#